data_AF-B7AWW5-F1
#
_entry.id   AF-B7AWW5-F1
#
_cell.length_a   1.000
_cell.length_b   1.000
_cell.length_c   1.000
_cell.angle_alpha   90.00
_cell.angle_beta   90.00
_cell.angle_gamma   90.00
#
_symmetry.space_group_name_H-M   'P 1'
#
loop_
_entity.id
_entity.type
_entity.pdbx_description
1 polymer ?
#
loop_
_entity_poly.entity_id
_entity_poly.type
_entity_poly.pdbx_seq_one_letter_code
_entity_poly.pdbx_strand_id
1 'polypeptide(L)'
;MNPDIVYKGYDPVVEDELLASIGDDILNAPLMVFVTLTVGQDIKKMTCNLKAPIIINADTRKGCQLIADNEEYPVKYPIYDIISAASKKGGE
;
A
#
# COMPACT_ATOMS: atom_id res chain seq x y z
N MET A 1 1.41 -5.24 2.95
CA MET A 1 1.62 -4.51 4.23
C MET A 1 0.60 -3.37 4.30
N ASN A 2 0.06 -3.07 5.49
CA ASN A 2 -0.76 -1.86 5.66
C ASN A 2 0.13 -0.61 5.48
N PRO A 3 -0.16 0.28 4.52
CA PRO A 3 0.69 1.43 4.23
C PRO A 3 0.82 2.43 5.39
N ASP A 4 -0.18 2.56 6.27
CA ASP A 4 -0.17 3.49 7.41
C ASP A 4 0.93 3.22 8.45
N ILE A 5 1.54 2.02 8.39
CA ILE A 5 2.68 1.66 9.22
C ILE A 5 3.94 2.40 8.77
N VAL A 6 4.08 2.63 7.46
CA VAL A 6 5.32 3.17 6.84
C VAL A 6 5.15 4.56 6.26
N TYR A 7 3.94 4.94 5.87
CA TYR A 7 3.63 6.25 5.31
C TYR A 7 2.27 6.70 5.85
N LYS A 8 2.29 7.61 6.84
CA LYS A 8 1.07 8.04 7.53
C LYS A 8 0.16 8.85 6.61
N GLY A 9 -1.12 8.50 6.57
CA GLY A 9 -2.10 9.19 5.71
C GLY A 9 -1.88 8.87 4.24
N TYR A 10 -1.46 7.65 3.94
CA TYR A 10 -1.31 7.18 2.57
C TYR A 10 -2.68 7.16 1.87
N ASP A 11 -2.79 7.94 0.80
CA ASP A 11 -4.04 8.21 0.07
C ASP A 11 -3.77 8.17 -1.44
N PRO A 12 -3.76 6.98 -2.05
CA PRO A 12 -3.42 6.83 -3.47
C PRO A 12 -4.57 7.33 -4.35
N VAL A 13 -4.24 8.26 -5.24
CA VAL A 13 -5.12 8.76 -6.31
C VAL A 13 -5.03 7.82 -7.50
N VAL A 14 -6.18 7.35 -7.98
CA VAL A 14 -6.29 6.37 -9.06
C VAL A 14 -7.53 6.69 -9.89
N GLU A 15 -7.50 6.36 -11.18
CA GLU A 15 -8.69 6.49 -12.04
C GLU A 15 -9.74 5.42 -11.72
N ASP A 16 -11.01 5.81 -11.63
CA ASP A 16 -12.14 4.92 -11.32
C ASP A 16 -12.25 3.73 -12.28
N GLU A 17 -11.92 3.93 -13.56
CA GLU A 17 -11.96 2.89 -14.59
C GLU A 17 -11.04 1.71 -14.26
N LEU A 18 -9.93 1.94 -13.54
CA LEU A 18 -9.01 0.89 -13.12
C LEU A 18 -9.61 -0.02 -12.04
N LEU A 19 -10.64 0.45 -11.33
CA LEU A 19 -11.32 -0.26 -10.25
C LEU A 19 -12.55 -1.04 -10.75
N ALA A 20 -13.01 -0.83 -11.97
CA ALA A 20 -14.17 -1.53 -12.54
C ALA A 20 -14.02 -3.07 -12.49
N SER A 21 -12.78 -3.58 -12.56
CA SER A 21 -12.52 -5.03 -12.47
C SER A 21 -12.81 -5.64 -11.09
N ILE A 22 -12.84 -4.83 -10.03
CA ILE A 22 -13.01 -5.29 -8.65
C ILE A 22 -14.40 -5.00 -8.06
N GLY A 23 -15.26 -4.25 -8.75
CA GLY A 23 -16.66 -4.02 -8.37
C GLY A 23 -17.26 -2.79 -9.05
N ASP A 24 -18.59 -2.65 -8.97
CA ASP A 24 -19.33 -1.55 -9.61
C ASP A 24 -19.56 -0.35 -8.67
N ASP A 25 -19.82 -0.59 -7.37
CA ASP A 25 -20.04 0.46 -6.36
C ASP A 25 -18.79 0.66 -5.49
N ILE A 26 -17.73 1.18 -6.10
CA ILE A 26 -16.41 1.32 -5.45
C ILE A 26 -16.43 2.32 -4.28
N LEU A 27 -17.17 3.44 -4.41
CA LEU A 27 -17.19 4.51 -3.40
C LEU A 27 -17.76 4.06 -2.05
N ASN A 28 -18.70 3.11 -2.06
CA ASN A 28 -19.31 2.57 -0.84
C ASN A 28 -18.74 1.19 -0.46
N ALA A 29 -17.85 0.61 -1.28
CA ALA A 29 -17.30 -0.71 -1.03
C ALA A 29 -16.32 -0.71 0.17
N PRO A 30 -16.29 -1.81 0.94
CA PRO A 30 -15.25 -2.04 1.94
C PRO A 30 -13.92 -2.40 1.25
N LEU A 31 -13.15 -1.37 0.91
CA LEU A 31 -11.84 -1.51 0.27
C LEU A 31 -10.73 -1.71 1.31
N MET A 32 -9.82 -2.63 1.00
CA MET A 32 -8.58 -2.84 1.74
C MET A 32 -7.40 -2.45 0.84
N VAL A 33 -6.51 -1.61 1.36
CA VAL A 33 -5.34 -1.11 0.64
C VAL A 33 -4.07 -1.69 1.24
N PHE A 34 -3.20 -2.22 0.38
CA PHE A 34 -1.92 -2.79 0.76
C PHE A 34 -0.81 -2.33 -0.18
N VAL A 35 0.40 -2.31 0.35
CA VAL A 35 1.63 -2.07 -0.42
C VAL A 35 2.56 -3.27 -0.31
N THR A 36 3.42 -3.44 -1.32
CA THR A 36 4.35 -4.58 -1.41
C THR A 36 5.73 -4.22 -0.88
N LEU A 37 6.39 -5.22 -0.30
CA LEU A 37 7.75 -5.10 0.23
C LEU A 37 8.73 -5.78 -0.70
N THR A 38 9.84 -5.10 -0.98
CA THR A 38 11.03 -5.73 -1.53
C THR A 38 12.00 -6.01 -0.38
N VAL A 39 12.12 -7.27 0.00
CA VAL A 39 13.10 -7.74 1.00
C VAL A 39 14.31 -8.28 0.24
N GLY A 40 15.40 -7.51 0.24
CA GLY A 40 16.67 -7.96 -0.31
C GLY A 40 17.46 -8.83 0.68
N GLN A 41 18.65 -9.28 0.27
CA GLN A 41 19.57 -9.99 1.17
C GLN A 41 19.99 -9.15 2.38
N ASP A 42 20.21 -7.85 2.16
CA ASP A 42 20.43 -6.89 3.25
C ASP A 42 19.08 -6.32 3.71
N ILE A 43 18.61 -6.81 4.86
CA ILE A 43 17.33 -6.41 5.44
C ILE A 43 17.26 -4.90 5.73
N LYS A 44 18.40 -4.23 5.94
CA LYS A 44 18.45 -2.77 6.17
C LYS A 44 18.11 -1.97 4.91
N LYS A 45 18.22 -2.59 3.74
CA LYS A 45 17.90 -1.99 2.43
C LYS A 45 16.50 -2.37 1.94
N MET A 46 15.64 -2.92 2.80
CA MET A 46 14.27 -3.22 2.41
C MET A 46 13.53 -1.96 1.96
N THR A 47 12.66 -2.11 0.97
CA THR A 47 11.85 -1.02 0.44
C THR A 47 10.40 -1.40 0.33
N CYS A 48 9.53 -0.41 0.28
CA CYS A 48 8.11 -0.52 -0.01
C CYS A 48 7.78 0.15 -1.34
N ASN A 49 6.86 -0.42 -2.12
CA ASN A 49 6.33 0.22 -3.32
C ASN A 49 5.08 1.02 -2.96
N LEU A 50 5.22 2.34 -2.83
CA LEU A 50 4.10 3.27 -2.58
C LEU A 50 3.38 3.67 -3.88
N LYS A 51 4.04 3.52 -5.04
CA LYS A 51 3.48 3.91 -6.33
C LYS A 51 2.48 2.89 -6.88
N ALA A 52 2.52 1.64 -6.44
CA ALA A 52 1.65 0.58 -6.97
C ALA A 52 0.91 -0.21 -5.88
N PRO A 53 -0.12 0.36 -5.23
CA PRO A 53 -0.90 -0.33 -4.22
C PRO A 53 -1.69 -1.51 -4.79
N ILE A 54 -1.96 -2.48 -3.92
CA ILE A 54 -2.93 -3.54 -4.10
C ILE A 54 -4.22 -3.10 -3.41
N ILE A 55 -5.32 -3.05 -4.16
CA ILE A 55 -6.65 -2.72 -3.65
C ILE A 55 -7.51 -3.97 -3.75
N ILE A 56 -8.16 -4.34 -2.64
CA ILE A 56 -9.06 -5.49 -2.54
C ILE A 56 -10.43 -5.00 -2.11
N ASN A 57 -11.46 -5.36 -2.86
CA ASN A 57 -12.84 -5.19 -2.44
C ASN A 57 -13.27 -6.41 -1.62
N ALA A 58 -13.62 -6.23 -0.35
CA ALA A 58 -13.94 -7.33 0.55
C ALA A 58 -15.27 -8.03 0.18
N ASP A 59 -16.23 -7.32 -0.42
CA ASP A 59 -17.52 -7.87 -0.81
C ASP A 59 -17.39 -8.81 -2.02
N THR A 60 -16.69 -8.35 -3.05
CA THR A 60 -16.50 -9.13 -4.28
C THR A 60 -15.38 -10.16 -4.15
N ARG A 61 -14.50 -9.99 -3.15
CA ARG A 61 -13.26 -10.76 -2.95
C ARG A 61 -12.32 -10.70 -4.15
N LYS A 62 -12.42 -9.63 -4.95
CA LYS A 62 -11.51 -9.34 -6.06
C LYS A 62 -10.54 -8.26 -5.64
N GLY A 63 -9.35 -8.30 -6.22
CA GLY A 63 -8.36 -7.26 -6.05
C GLY A 63 -7.59 -7.01 -7.33
N CYS A 64 -7.02 -5.81 -7.42
CA CYS A 64 -6.15 -5.39 -8.51
C CYS A 64 -4.92 -4.70 -7.93
N GLN A 65 -3.86 -4.63 -8.73
CA GLN A 65 -2.72 -3.78 -8.48
C GLN A 65 -2.66 -2.73 -9.58
N LEU A 66 -2.51 -1.47 -9.19
CA LEU A 66 -2.63 -0.33 -10.09
C LEU A 66 -1.58 0.71 -9.73
N ILE A 67 -1.31 1.63 -10.66
CA ILE A 67 -0.31 2.68 -10.48
C ILE A 67 -1.04 3.91 -9.97
N ALA A 68 -0.65 4.42 -8.80
CA ALA A 68 -1.19 5.65 -8.24
C ALA A 68 -0.64 6.86 -9.00
N ASP A 69 -1.44 7.90 -9.18
CA ASP A 69 -1.04 9.10 -9.91
C ASP A 69 -0.16 10.04 -9.08
N ASN A 70 -0.18 9.92 -7.75
CA ASN A 70 0.69 10.64 -6.81
C ASN A 70 2.16 10.67 -7.28
N GLU A 71 2.62 11.80 -7.81
CA GLU A 71 3.97 11.95 -8.36
C GLU A 71 5.04 11.73 -7.28
N GLU A 72 4.72 12.09 -6.04
CA GLU A 72 5.58 11.99 -4.87
C GLU A 72 5.76 10.55 -4.36
N TYR A 73 4.96 9.59 -4.81
CA TYR A 73 5.05 8.20 -4.35
C TYR A 73 6.15 7.43 -5.09
N PRO A 74 7.24 7.02 -4.42
CA PRO A 74 8.30 6.27 -5.08
C PRO A 74 7.97 4.76 -5.15
N VAL A 75 8.53 4.11 -6.17
CA VAL A 75 8.51 2.63 -6.29
C VAL A 75 9.38 1.96 -5.23
N LYS A 76 10.44 2.64 -4.76
CA LYS A 76 11.38 2.14 -3.76
C LYS A 76 11.49 3.11 -2.60
N TYR A 77 10.55 3.04 -1.66
CA TYR A 77 10.60 3.79 -0.41
C TYR A 77 11.38 3.01 0.65
N PRO A 78 12.52 3.48 1.18
CA PRO A 78 13.22 2.79 2.26
C PRO A 78 12.43 2.80 3.56
N ILE A 79 12.29 1.65 4.23
CA ILE A 79 11.38 1.50 5.40
C ILE A 79 12.01 0.89 6.66
N TYR A 80 13.28 0.48 6.62
CA TYR A 80 13.90 -0.26 7.73
C TYR A 80 13.82 0.49 9.07
N ASP A 81 14.20 1.77 9.09
CA ASP A 81 14.21 2.56 10.31
C ASP A 81 12.79 2.82 10.85
N ILE A 82 11.82 2.98 9.94
CA ILE A 82 10.41 3.20 10.27
C ILE A 82 9.84 1.96 10.97
N ILE A 83 10.05 0.77 10.39
CA ILE A 83 9.60 -0.50 10.96
C ILE A 83 10.33 -0.80 12.27
N SER A 84 11.64 -0.54 12.34
CA SER A 84 12.44 -0.74 13.54
C SER A 84 12.00 0.15 14.70
N ALA A 85 11.52 1.37 14.41
CA ALA A 85 10.96 2.26 15.42
C ALA A 85 9.55 1.83 15.85
N ALA A 86 8.70 1.42 14.90
CA ALA A 86 7.33 0.96 15.20
C ALA A 86 7.30 -0.30 16.07
N SER A 87 8.19 -1.26 15.78
CA SER A 87 8.30 -2.51 16.55
C SER A 87 8.77 -2.31 17.99
N LYS A 88 9.58 -1.27 18.27
CA LYS A 88 9.98 -0.93 19.65
C LYS A 88 8.85 -0.32 20.47
N LYS A 89 7.93 0.43 19.85
CA LYS A 89 6.79 1.07 20.54
C LYS A 89 5.65 0.11 20.87
N GLY A 90 5.55 -1.03 20.20
CA GLY A 90 4.51 -2.05 20.47
C GLY A 90 4.93 -3.13 21.47
N GLY A 91 6.15 -3.05 22.01
CA GLY A 91 6.67 -3.96 23.03
C GLY A 91 6.72 -3.37 24.44
N GLU A 92 6.17 -2.18 24.64
CA GLU A 92 5.92 -1.54 25.94
C GLU A 92 4.44 -1.64 26.32
#